data_AF-A0A077FB56-F1
#
_entry.id   AF-A0A077FB56-F1
#
_cell.length_a   1.000
_cell.length_b   1.000
_cell.length_c   1.000
_cell.angle_alpha   90.00
_cell.angle_beta   90.00
_cell.angle_gamma   90.00
#
_symmetry.space_group_name_H-M   'P 1'
#
loop_
_entity.id
_entity.type
_entity.pdbx_description
1 polymer ?
#
loop_
_entity_poly.entity_id
_entity_poly.type
_entity_poly.pdbx_seq_one_letter_code
_entity_poly.pdbx_strand_id
1 'polypeptide(L)'
;MKHPWGYLVLSVALHVSAGWLLHSLRATPEPLAWQAPMAIQLVSLAQAVEPAPAQSARPHAPPPQAAAPAPAPLKAPVLPKPVPPAAKPLPVKTQPAIVKSAPAPRPEPRASRTAVASAASRQITSNPVSAPANSPSTPAPAAPPVLSVVSLRPSFVSPPPPPRYPSQARRRNQQGIVRVEVCLDEHGKQLKLTLVRSSGVTSLDQAALEAVTQWRFRPEIVDGRAVPSRVEIPIEFALTANR
;
A
#
# COMPACT_ATOMS: atom_id res chain seq x y z
N MET A 1 20.96 -23.80 73.58
CA MET A 1 20.56 -22.61 72.78
C MET A 1 20.84 -22.95 71.33
N LYS A 2 19.82 -23.24 70.52
CA LYS A 2 19.97 -23.80 69.16
C LYS A 2 19.85 -22.67 68.14
N HIS A 3 20.83 -22.56 67.24
CA HIS A 3 21.04 -21.43 66.32
C HIS A 3 19.89 -21.27 65.30
N PRO A 4 19.09 -20.19 65.36
CA PRO A 4 18.00 -19.95 64.39
C PRO A 4 18.52 -19.59 62.98
N TRP A 5 19.80 -19.26 62.85
CA TRP A 5 20.41 -18.80 61.60
C TRP A 5 20.69 -19.92 60.58
N GLY A 6 20.81 -21.17 61.04
CA GLY A 6 21.12 -22.30 60.14
C GLY A 6 20.05 -22.54 59.08
N TYR A 7 18.77 -22.41 59.44
CA TYR A 7 17.66 -22.61 58.51
C TYR A 7 17.54 -21.49 57.47
N LEU A 8 17.93 -20.27 57.83
CA LEU A 8 17.90 -19.12 56.93
C LEU A 8 18.94 -19.27 55.82
N VAL A 9 20.16 -19.69 56.17
CA VAL A 9 21.23 -19.95 55.19
C VAL A 9 20.87 -21.13 54.29
N LEU A 10 20.27 -22.19 54.83
CA LEU A 10 19.83 -23.34 54.05
C LEU A 10 18.74 -22.97 53.03
N SER A 11 17.79 -22.13 53.42
CA SER A 11 16.72 -21.67 52.53
C SER A 11 17.26 -20.82 51.37
N VAL A 12 18.18 -19.89 51.65
CA VAL A 12 18.79 -19.07 50.59
C VAL A 12 19.60 -19.93 49.62
N ALA A 13 20.39 -20.89 50.13
CA ALA A 13 21.14 -21.82 49.28
C ALA A 13 20.23 -22.69 48.39
N LEU A 14 19.06 -23.10 48.89
CA LEU A 14 18.08 -23.84 48.11
C LEU A 14 17.49 -23.00 46.96
N HIS A 15 17.21 -21.71 47.21
CA HIS A 15 16.64 -20.83 46.18
C HIS A 15 17.67 -20.48 45.10
N VAL A 16 18.93 -20.25 45.50
CA VAL A 16 20.02 -19.96 44.55
C VAL A 16 20.31 -21.18 43.67
N SER A 17 20.34 -22.39 44.24
CA SER A 17 20.54 -23.62 43.46
C SER A 17 19.37 -23.91 42.52
N ALA A 18 18.12 -23.69 42.95
CA ALA A 18 16.94 -23.83 42.09
C ALA A 18 16.93 -22.82 40.93
N GLY A 19 17.30 -21.56 41.17
CA GLY A 19 17.42 -20.53 40.12
C GLY A 19 18.53 -20.85 39.13
N TRP A 20 19.67 -21.35 39.60
CA TRP A 20 20.78 -21.76 38.73
C TRP A 20 20.43 -22.98 37.87
N LEU A 21 19.71 -23.96 38.43
CA LEU A 21 19.22 -25.12 37.69
C LEU A 21 18.17 -24.76 36.63
N LEU A 22 17.30 -23.79 36.91
CA LEU A 22 16.35 -23.28 35.91
C LEU A 22 17.04 -22.50 34.78
N HIS A 23 18.15 -21.82 35.10
CA HIS A 23 18.95 -21.12 34.11
C HIS A 23 19.71 -22.10 33.20
N SER A 24 20.25 -23.20 33.75
CA SER A 24 20.98 -24.21 32.97
C SER A 24 20.08 -25.06 32.07
N LEU A 25 18.77 -25.13 32.36
CA LEU A 25 17.77 -25.79 31.51
C LEU A 25 17.23 -24.89 30.39
N ARG A 26 17.67 -23.62 30.27
CA ARG A 26 17.39 -22.82 29.06
C ARG A 26 18.19 -23.37 27.90
N ALA A 27 17.60 -24.32 27.19
CA ALA A 27 18.08 -24.78 25.90
C ALA A 27 18.35 -23.57 24.99
N THR A 28 19.59 -23.45 24.53
CA THR A 28 19.94 -22.53 23.45
C THR A 28 19.04 -22.86 22.26
N PRO A 29 18.31 -21.89 21.67
CA PRO A 29 17.62 -22.15 20.42
C PRO A 29 18.67 -22.59 19.41
N GLU A 30 18.53 -23.81 18.88
CA GLU A 30 19.37 -24.28 17.77
C GLU A 30 19.41 -23.17 16.71
N PRO A 31 20.61 -22.72 16.29
CA PRO A 31 20.67 -21.87 15.12
C PRO A 31 20.07 -22.69 13.98
N LEU A 32 18.99 -22.19 13.39
CA LEU A 32 18.35 -22.76 12.22
C LEU A 32 19.44 -22.96 11.17
N ALA A 33 19.98 -24.18 11.09
CA ALA A 33 21.06 -24.51 10.20
C ALA A 33 20.52 -24.28 8.79
N TRP A 34 21.05 -23.25 8.13
CA TRP A 34 20.80 -23.00 6.73
C TRP A 34 21.25 -24.25 5.97
N GLN A 35 20.30 -25.11 5.63
CA GLN A 35 20.52 -26.19 4.69
C GLN A 35 21.03 -25.53 3.40
N ALA A 36 22.28 -25.83 3.04
CA ALA A 36 22.85 -25.39 1.78
C ALA A 36 21.92 -25.81 0.64
N PRO A 37 21.65 -24.96 -0.37
CA PRO A 37 20.91 -25.43 -1.53
C PRO A 37 21.70 -26.59 -2.13
N MET A 38 21.01 -27.72 -2.33
CA MET A 38 21.58 -28.90 -2.97
C MET A 38 22.32 -28.46 -4.23
N ALA A 39 23.62 -28.75 -4.30
CA ALA A 39 24.39 -28.54 -5.50
C ALA A 39 23.72 -29.34 -6.62
N ILE A 40 23.23 -28.64 -7.64
CA ILE A 40 22.82 -29.25 -8.89
C ILE A 40 24.09 -29.87 -9.47
N GLN A 41 24.25 -31.19 -9.33
CA GLN A 41 25.27 -31.96 -10.03
C GLN A 41 24.93 -31.91 -11.53
N LEU A 42 25.53 -30.94 -12.23
CA LEU A 42 25.54 -30.91 -13.68
C LEU A 42 26.36 -32.12 -14.15
N VAL A 43 25.68 -33.22 -14.44
CA VAL A 43 26.26 -34.33 -15.20
C VAL A 43 26.71 -33.76 -16.55
N SER A 44 28.03 -33.67 -16.72
CA SER A 44 28.67 -33.24 -17.95
C SER A 44 28.49 -34.32 -19.02
N LEU A 45 27.56 -34.12 -19.97
CA LEU A 45 27.49 -34.89 -21.21
C LEU A 45 28.46 -34.33 -22.26
N ALA A 46 29.74 -34.20 -21.91
CA ALA A 46 30.81 -34.07 -22.90
C ALA A 46 31.27 -35.48 -23.32
N GLN A 47 30.42 -36.23 -24.02
CA GLN A 47 30.88 -37.31 -24.89
C GLN A 47 31.15 -36.71 -26.26
N ALA A 48 32.44 -36.66 -26.59
CA ALA A 48 32.97 -36.24 -27.86
C ALA A 48 32.30 -37.01 -29.01
N VAL A 49 31.57 -36.29 -29.86
CA VAL A 49 31.23 -36.76 -31.20
C VAL A 49 32.42 -36.44 -32.08
N GLU A 50 33.22 -37.47 -32.36
CA GLU A 50 34.25 -37.47 -33.39
C GLU A 50 33.57 -37.42 -34.78
N PRO A 51 34.00 -36.55 -35.71
CA PRO A 51 33.39 -36.46 -37.03
C PRO A 51 34.04 -37.46 -37.98
N ALA A 52 33.36 -38.56 -38.28
CA ALA A 52 33.69 -39.45 -39.41
C ALA A 52 32.78 -39.15 -40.62
N PRO A 53 33.28 -39.30 -41.87
CA PRO A 53 32.85 -38.52 -43.02
C PRO A 53 31.58 -39.01 -43.71
N ALA A 54 31.01 -38.07 -44.46
CA ALA A 54 29.83 -38.17 -45.31
C ALA A 54 29.62 -39.51 -46.04
N GLN A 55 28.45 -40.11 -45.85
CA GLN A 55 27.79 -40.92 -46.86
C GLN A 55 26.50 -40.21 -47.30
N SER A 56 26.57 -39.63 -48.49
CA SER A 56 25.42 -39.16 -49.25
C SER A 56 24.71 -40.38 -49.85
N ALA A 57 23.47 -40.67 -49.43
CA ALA A 57 22.51 -41.39 -50.26
C ALA A 57 21.07 -41.34 -49.69
N ARG A 58 20.17 -40.81 -50.53
CA ARG A 58 18.69 -40.91 -50.57
C ARG A 58 17.87 -39.80 -49.87
N PRO A 59 17.08 -39.04 -50.65
CA PRO A 59 15.91 -38.36 -50.14
C PRO A 59 14.86 -39.41 -49.75
N HIS A 60 14.70 -39.67 -48.45
CA HIS A 60 13.51 -40.35 -47.96
C HIS A 60 12.35 -39.36 -47.98
N ALA A 61 11.39 -39.60 -48.87
CA ALA A 61 10.11 -38.90 -48.89
C ALA A 61 9.41 -39.02 -47.52
N PRO A 62 8.77 -37.94 -47.02
CA PRO A 62 8.03 -38.02 -45.76
C PRO A 62 6.85 -39.01 -45.90
N PRO A 63 6.55 -39.79 -44.84
CA PRO A 63 5.41 -40.70 -44.83
C PRO A 63 4.10 -39.91 -45.00
N PRO A 64 3.06 -40.47 -45.66
CA PRO A 64 1.77 -39.83 -45.76
C PRO A 64 1.20 -39.63 -44.35
N GLN A 65 0.97 -38.37 -43.98
CA GLN A 65 0.25 -37.99 -42.76
C GLN A 65 -1.09 -38.74 -42.76
N ALA A 66 -1.24 -39.69 -41.84
CA ALA A 66 -2.54 -40.19 -41.44
C ALA A 66 -3.39 -38.96 -41.05
N ALA A 67 -4.53 -38.82 -41.74
CA ALA A 67 -5.48 -37.76 -41.49
C ALA A 67 -5.78 -37.67 -39.99
N ALA A 68 -5.38 -36.56 -39.38
CA ALA A 68 -5.88 -36.20 -38.07
C ALA A 68 -7.42 -36.17 -38.14
N PRO A 69 -8.15 -36.72 -37.16
CA PRO A 69 -9.57 -36.46 -37.07
C PRO A 69 -9.76 -34.94 -36.99
N ALA A 70 -10.54 -34.41 -37.92
CA ALA A 70 -10.89 -33.00 -37.95
C ALA A 70 -11.38 -32.57 -36.55
N PRO A 71 -10.84 -31.48 -35.98
CA PRO A 71 -11.45 -30.91 -34.79
C PRO A 71 -12.90 -30.56 -35.16
N ALA A 72 -13.84 -31.06 -34.35
CA ALA A 72 -15.24 -30.71 -34.45
C ALA A 72 -15.37 -29.18 -34.61
N PRO A 73 -16.29 -28.68 -35.46
CA PRO A 73 -16.42 -27.25 -35.69
C PRO A 73 -16.61 -26.55 -34.35
N LEU A 74 -15.64 -25.68 -34.02
CA LEU A 74 -15.75 -24.73 -32.93
C LEU A 74 -17.10 -24.04 -33.10
N LYS A 75 -18.00 -24.25 -32.14
CA LYS A 75 -19.18 -23.41 -32.00
C LYS A 75 -18.68 -21.98 -32.06
N ALA A 76 -19.12 -21.24 -33.09
CA ALA A 76 -18.84 -19.82 -33.20
C ALA A 76 -19.15 -19.17 -31.84
N PRO A 77 -18.30 -18.26 -31.34
CA PRO A 77 -18.68 -17.41 -30.24
C PRO A 77 -19.98 -16.71 -30.64
N VAL A 78 -21.07 -17.03 -29.96
CA VAL A 78 -22.28 -16.21 -30.02
C VAL A 78 -21.84 -14.86 -29.48
N LEU A 79 -21.66 -13.90 -30.39
CA LEU A 79 -21.56 -12.49 -30.03
C LEU A 79 -22.70 -12.19 -29.04
N PRO A 80 -22.42 -11.64 -27.85
CA PRO A 80 -23.48 -11.10 -27.03
C PRO A 80 -24.23 -10.06 -27.86
N LYS A 81 -25.54 -10.25 -28.00
CA LYS A 81 -26.45 -9.27 -28.61
C LYS A 81 -26.17 -7.90 -27.97
N PRO A 82 -26.12 -6.80 -28.73
CA PRO A 82 -26.09 -5.46 -28.16
C PRO A 82 -27.30 -5.31 -27.23
N VAL A 83 -27.03 -5.04 -25.95
CA VAL A 83 -28.09 -4.70 -25.00
C VAL A 83 -28.70 -3.38 -25.49
N PRO A 84 -30.03 -3.28 -25.67
CA PRO A 84 -30.67 -2.03 -26.05
C PRO A 84 -30.39 -0.94 -25.02
N PRO A 85 -30.16 0.33 -25.43
CA PRO A 85 -30.13 1.45 -24.50
C PRO A 85 -31.55 1.73 -24.01
N ALA A 86 -31.87 1.26 -22.81
CA ALA A 86 -33.04 1.66 -22.03
C ALA A 86 -32.52 2.25 -20.71
N ALA A 87 -32.98 3.37 -20.18
CA ALA A 87 -34.10 4.22 -20.52
C ALA A 87 -33.86 5.64 -19.97
N LYS A 88 -34.65 6.58 -20.49
CA LYS A 88 -34.74 8.00 -20.13
C LYS A 88 -34.86 8.22 -18.61
N PRO A 89 -34.44 9.39 -18.09
CA PRO A 89 -34.58 9.73 -16.67
C PRO A 89 -36.06 9.72 -16.28
N LEU A 90 -36.41 8.96 -15.25
CA LEU A 90 -37.73 9.04 -14.62
C LEU A 90 -37.85 10.39 -13.87
N PRO A 91 -39.05 10.99 -13.82
CA PRO A 91 -39.26 12.36 -13.35
C PRO A 91 -39.09 12.47 -11.83
N VAL A 92 -38.38 13.53 -11.39
CA VAL A 92 -38.40 14.00 -10.01
C VAL A 92 -39.84 14.40 -9.66
N LYS A 93 -40.48 13.59 -8.81
CA LYS A 93 -41.80 13.91 -8.27
C LYS A 93 -41.63 14.97 -7.18
N THR A 94 -42.21 16.12 -7.48
CA THR A 94 -42.52 17.30 -6.68
C THR A 94 -42.82 16.97 -5.21
N GLN A 95 -42.07 17.55 -4.27
CA GLN A 95 -42.54 17.75 -2.89
C GLN A 95 -43.24 19.11 -2.81
N PRO A 96 -44.51 19.18 -2.38
CA PRO A 96 -45.19 20.44 -2.11
C PRO A 96 -44.74 21.02 -0.76
N ALA A 97 -44.62 22.35 -0.74
CA ALA A 97 -44.29 23.15 0.42
C ALA A 97 -45.50 23.40 1.35
N ILE A 98 -45.19 23.75 2.62
CA ILE A 98 -45.96 24.56 3.61
C ILE A 98 -47.04 23.75 4.39
N VAL A 99 -47.05 23.74 5.74
CA VAL A 99 -47.55 24.80 6.64
C VAL A 99 -47.02 24.68 8.10
N LYS A 100 -46.57 25.84 8.62
CA LYS A 100 -46.61 26.43 9.99
C LYS A 100 -46.85 25.55 11.23
N SER A 101 -46.00 25.77 12.23
CA SER A 101 -46.44 26.15 13.58
C SER A 101 -45.29 26.76 14.42
N ALA A 102 -45.48 28.01 14.85
CA ALA A 102 -44.85 28.64 16.01
C ALA A 102 -45.97 28.88 17.05
N PRO A 103 -45.70 28.91 18.37
CA PRO A 103 -45.49 30.20 19.06
C PRO A 103 -44.50 30.20 20.26
N ALA A 104 -44.11 31.41 20.68
CA ALA A 104 -43.06 31.86 21.64
C ALA A 104 -43.57 31.96 23.13
N PRO A 105 -42.96 32.70 24.14
CA PRO A 105 -41.69 33.46 24.25
C PRO A 105 -40.92 33.50 25.64
N ARG A 106 -39.69 34.08 25.65
CA ARG A 106 -39.03 34.97 26.69
C ARG A 106 -38.33 34.35 27.95
N PRO A 107 -37.33 34.99 28.65
CA PRO A 107 -36.54 36.24 28.45
C PRO A 107 -34.99 36.16 28.43
N GLU A 108 -34.42 37.25 27.91
CA GLU A 108 -33.03 37.80 27.91
C GLU A 108 -32.43 38.10 29.32
N PRO A 109 -31.11 38.40 29.51
CA PRO A 109 -30.50 39.65 29.00
C PRO A 109 -28.99 39.68 28.61
N ARG A 110 -28.74 40.37 27.49
CA ARG A 110 -27.82 41.51 27.30
C ARG A 110 -26.30 41.34 27.52
N ALA A 111 -25.56 41.41 26.41
CA ALA A 111 -24.34 42.21 26.33
C ALA A 111 -24.34 42.98 24.99
N SER A 112 -24.10 44.28 25.10
CA SER A 112 -24.49 45.32 24.16
C SER A 112 -23.63 45.40 22.90
N ARG A 113 -24.30 45.71 21.78
CA ARG A 113 -23.74 46.41 20.62
C ARG A 113 -23.25 47.79 21.03
N THR A 114 -22.13 48.22 20.46
CA THR A 114 -21.90 49.65 20.16
C THR A 114 -21.31 49.75 18.77
N ALA A 115 -22.03 50.46 17.90
CA ALA A 115 -21.57 50.95 16.61
C ALA A 115 -22.14 52.36 16.47
N VAL A 116 -21.27 53.37 16.36
CA VAL A 116 -21.53 54.75 15.88
C VAL A 116 -20.14 55.25 15.43
N ALA A 117 -19.81 55.22 14.14
CA ALA A 117 -19.99 56.24 13.10
C ALA A 117 -19.19 57.56 13.29
N SER A 118 -18.48 57.94 12.21
CA SER A 118 -18.27 59.31 11.70
C SER A 118 -16.85 59.94 11.74
N ALA A 119 -16.24 59.96 10.55
CA ALA A 119 -15.63 61.09 9.82
C ALA A 119 -14.50 61.98 10.42
N ALA A 120 -13.32 61.93 9.76
CA ALA A 120 -12.53 63.08 9.26
C ALA A 120 -11.23 62.53 8.59
N SER A 121 -11.07 62.62 7.26
CA SER A 121 -10.46 63.71 6.47
C SER A 121 -8.92 63.68 6.39
N ARG A 122 -8.43 63.61 5.14
CA ARG A 122 -7.08 63.96 4.61
C ARG A 122 -5.93 62.98 4.92
N GLN A 123 -5.36 62.34 3.89
CA GLN A 123 -4.38 62.96 3.00
C GLN A 123 -4.15 62.07 1.77
N ILE A 124 -4.34 62.69 0.61
CA ILE A 124 -3.83 62.25 -0.68
C ILE A 124 -2.34 62.56 -0.64
N THR A 125 -1.48 61.54 -0.68
CA THR A 125 -0.10 61.71 -1.10
C THR A 125 0.11 60.83 -2.31
N SER A 126 0.23 61.52 -3.43
CA SER A 126 0.62 61.04 -4.75
C SER A 126 1.93 60.25 -4.70
N ASN A 127 1.90 59.00 -5.16
CA ASN A 127 3.05 58.41 -5.83
C ASN A 127 2.61 57.96 -7.23
N PRO A 128 3.09 58.61 -8.31
CA PRO A 128 2.79 58.18 -9.67
C PRO A 128 3.71 57.03 -10.09
N VAL A 129 3.14 56.12 -10.88
CA VAL A 129 3.77 55.35 -11.96
C VAL A 129 5.06 54.58 -11.62
N SER A 130 4.95 53.25 -11.65
CA SER A 130 5.72 52.41 -12.59
C SER A 130 5.15 50.99 -12.59
N ALA A 131 4.35 50.66 -13.61
CA ALA A 131 4.41 49.32 -14.18
C ALA A 131 5.77 49.19 -14.87
N PRO A 132 6.44 48.04 -14.74
CA PRO A 132 6.57 47.27 -15.97
C PRO A 132 6.51 45.75 -15.78
N ALA A 133 6.25 45.12 -16.92
CA ALA A 133 6.70 43.80 -17.33
C ALA A 133 5.95 42.60 -16.73
N ASN A 134 4.95 42.16 -17.51
CA ASN A 134 4.79 40.76 -17.88
C ASN A 134 6.16 40.12 -18.08
N SER A 135 6.67 39.47 -17.05
CA SER A 135 7.78 38.52 -17.19
C SER A 135 7.15 37.23 -17.69
N PRO A 136 7.55 36.68 -18.85
CA PRO A 136 7.20 35.31 -19.17
C PRO A 136 7.77 34.45 -18.04
N SER A 137 6.90 33.74 -17.33
CA SER A 137 7.33 32.74 -16.36
C SER A 137 8.09 31.68 -17.16
N THR A 138 9.42 31.76 -17.16
CA THR A 138 10.30 30.70 -17.62
C THR A 138 9.78 29.41 -16.98
N PRO A 139 9.49 28.34 -17.75
CA PRO A 139 9.15 27.06 -17.16
C PRO A 139 10.32 26.68 -16.26
N ALA A 140 10.04 26.49 -14.97
CA ALA A 140 11.03 25.92 -14.06
C ALA A 140 11.64 24.70 -14.73
N PRO A 141 12.98 24.57 -14.82
CA PRO A 141 13.61 23.40 -15.40
C PRO A 141 12.99 22.15 -14.79
N ALA A 142 12.35 21.33 -15.64
CA ALA A 142 11.86 20.04 -15.23
C ALA A 142 13.04 19.31 -14.59
N ALA A 143 12.96 19.11 -13.27
CA ALA A 143 13.98 18.40 -12.53
C ALA A 143 14.26 17.08 -13.26
N PRO A 144 15.53 16.68 -13.42
CA PRO A 144 15.86 15.43 -14.07
C PRO A 144 15.08 14.29 -13.38
N PRO A 145 14.62 13.26 -14.12
CA PRO A 145 13.93 12.14 -13.53
C PRO A 145 14.89 11.48 -12.55
N VAL A 146 14.73 11.79 -11.26
CA VAL A 146 15.46 11.11 -10.19
C VAL A 146 15.17 9.63 -10.38
N LEU A 147 16.21 8.84 -10.66
CA LEU A 147 16.16 7.40 -10.80
C LEU A 147 15.58 6.85 -9.50
N SER A 148 14.26 6.71 -9.46
CA SER A 148 13.57 6.31 -8.25
C SER A 148 13.70 4.80 -8.18
N VAL A 149 14.50 4.31 -7.24
CA VAL A 149 14.57 2.87 -6.97
C VAL A 149 13.16 2.41 -6.60
N VAL A 150 12.64 1.42 -7.33
CA VAL A 150 11.36 0.79 -7.02
C VAL A 150 11.62 -0.36 -6.04
N SER A 151 11.22 -0.17 -4.79
CA SER A 151 11.31 -1.20 -3.76
C SER A 151 9.94 -1.83 -3.50
N LEU A 152 9.92 -3.16 -3.35
CA LEU A 152 8.73 -3.92 -2.96
C LEU A 152 8.69 -4.20 -1.43
N ARG A 153 9.70 -3.73 -0.70
CA ARG A 153 9.85 -3.95 0.75
C ARG A 153 10.03 -2.61 1.46
N PRO A 154 8.94 -1.94 1.87
CA PRO A 154 9.03 -0.70 2.63
C PRO A 154 9.76 -0.90 3.96
N SER A 155 10.62 0.05 4.30
CA SER A 155 11.22 0.18 5.63
C SER A 155 10.51 1.28 6.41
N PHE A 156 10.15 1.00 7.67
CA PHE A 156 9.34 1.91 8.49
C PHE A 156 10.11 2.41 9.72
N VAL A 157 9.79 3.63 10.15
CA VAL A 157 10.35 4.21 11.39
C VAL A 157 9.77 3.49 12.60
N SER A 158 8.47 3.22 12.57
CA SER A 158 7.71 2.49 13.58
C SER A 158 6.78 1.47 12.90
N PRO A 159 6.31 0.44 13.63
CA PRO A 159 5.33 -0.50 13.09
C PRO A 159 4.12 0.25 12.51
N PRO A 160 3.76 0.03 11.23
CA PRO A 160 2.64 0.72 10.61
C PRO A 160 1.32 0.25 11.23
N PRO A 161 0.43 1.17 11.65
CA PRO A 161 -0.89 0.79 12.13
C PRO A 161 -1.69 0.13 10.99
N PRO A 162 -2.47 -0.91 11.28
CA PRO A 162 -3.27 -1.60 10.26
C PRO A 162 -4.35 -0.67 9.70
N PRO A 163 -4.73 -0.84 8.42
CA PRO A 163 -5.79 -0.04 7.81
C PRO A 163 -7.13 -0.32 8.48
N ARG A 164 -7.93 0.73 8.66
CA ARG A 164 -9.28 0.59 9.21
C ARG A 164 -10.20 -0.06 8.19
N TYR A 165 -10.77 -1.21 8.53
CA TYR A 165 -11.76 -1.86 7.67
C TYR A 165 -13.06 -1.03 7.59
N PRO A 166 -13.50 -0.61 6.39
CA PRO A 166 -14.77 0.09 6.22
C PRO A 166 -15.96 -0.75 6.69
N SER A 167 -16.87 -0.14 7.46
CA SER A 167 -18.03 -0.85 8.01
C SER A 167 -18.96 -1.40 6.93
N GLN A 168 -19.11 -0.69 5.80
CA GLN A 168 -19.89 -1.14 4.65
C GLN A 168 -19.28 -2.38 3.99
N ALA A 169 -17.96 -2.37 3.73
CA ALA A 169 -17.26 -3.49 3.13
C ALA A 169 -17.31 -4.73 4.03
N ARG A 170 -17.13 -4.53 5.35
CA ARG A 170 -17.24 -5.61 6.34
C ARG A 170 -18.62 -6.26 6.35
N ARG A 171 -19.70 -5.47 6.35
CA ARG A 171 -21.09 -5.98 6.30
C ARG A 171 -21.42 -6.72 5.01
N ARG A 172 -20.70 -6.44 3.93
CA ARG A 172 -20.87 -7.05 2.61
C ARG A 172 -19.84 -8.14 2.33
N ASN A 173 -19.05 -8.54 3.32
CA ASN A 173 -17.98 -9.52 3.20
C ASN A 173 -16.96 -9.24 2.09
N GLN A 174 -16.79 -7.97 1.72
CA GLN A 174 -15.92 -7.52 0.63
C GLN A 174 -14.47 -7.52 1.08
N GLN A 175 -13.61 -8.28 0.40
CA GLN A 175 -12.19 -8.48 0.70
C GLN A 175 -11.34 -8.19 -0.54
N GLY A 176 -10.03 -8.05 -0.38
CA GLY A 176 -9.12 -7.89 -1.51
C GLY A 176 -7.78 -7.28 -1.14
N ILE A 177 -6.89 -7.20 -2.13
CA ILE A 177 -5.55 -6.62 -1.99
C ILE A 177 -5.49 -5.32 -2.78
N VAL A 178 -5.14 -4.23 -2.09
CA VAL A 178 -4.88 -2.91 -2.69
C VAL A 178 -3.36 -2.76 -2.85
N ARG A 179 -2.87 -2.29 -3.99
CA ARG A 179 -1.46 -1.88 -4.14
C ARG A 179 -1.33 -0.38 -4.23
N VAL A 180 -0.57 0.19 -3.32
CA VAL A 180 -0.32 1.62 -3.22
C VAL A 180 1.15 1.89 -3.46
N GLU A 181 1.46 2.79 -4.38
CA GLU A 181 2.81 3.33 -4.58
C GLU A 181 2.97 4.61 -3.77
N VAL A 182 4.10 4.71 -3.08
CA VAL A 182 4.53 5.89 -2.32
C VAL A 182 5.84 6.40 -2.89
N CYS A 183 5.89 7.65 -3.31
CA CYS A 183 7.15 8.33 -3.64
C CYS A 183 7.71 8.96 -2.37
N LEU A 184 8.94 8.62 -2.01
CA LEU A 184 9.66 9.11 -0.84
C LEU A 184 10.83 10.01 -1.24
N ASP A 185 11.11 11.04 -0.44
CA ASP A 185 12.34 11.81 -0.53
C ASP A 185 13.52 11.13 0.18
N GLU A 186 14.70 11.76 0.12
CA GLU A 186 15.93 11.32 0.79
C GLU A 186 15.82 11.28 2.32
N HIS A 187 14.75 11.84 2.90
CA HIS A 187 14.48 11.80 4.34
C HIS A 187 13.39 10.78 4.71
N GLY A 188 12.83 10.05 3.74
CA GLY A 188 11.72 9.12 3.95
C GLY A 188 10.36 9.80 4.11
N LYS A 189 10.24 11.08 3.74
CA LYS A 189 8.97 11.81 3.72
C LYS A 189 8.20 11.46 2.46
N GLN A 190 6.90 11.28 2.60
CA GLN A 190 6.00 11.00 1.49
C GLN A 190 5.82 12.27 0.64
N LEU A 191 6.17 12.17 -0.64
CA LEU A 191 5.98 13.23 -1.64
C LEU A 191 4.69 13.03 -2.43
N LYS A 192 4.38 11.79 -2.78
CA LYS A 192 3.21 11.44 -3.59
C LYS A 192 2.71 10.05 -3.23
N LEU A 193 1.39 9.89 -3.24
CA LEU A 193 0.69 8.63 -3.05
C LEU A 193 -0.09 8.30 -4.32
N THR A 194 -0.03 7.07 -4.80
CA THR A 194 -0.72 6.66 -6.03
C THR A 194 -1.29 5.25 -5.89
N LEU A 195 -2.56 5.08 -6.28
CA LEU A 195 -3.18 3.76 -6.34
C LEU A 195 -2.74 3.05 -7.62
N VAL A 196 -1.93 1.99 -7.48
CA VAL A 196 -1.42 1.20 -8.62
C VAL A 196 -2.39 0.08 -8.98
N ARG A 197 -2.98 -0.55 -7.96
CA ARG A 197 -3.98 -1.61 -8.16
C ARG A 197 -5.11 -1.48 -7.15
N SER A 198 -6.33 -1.37 -7.66
CA SER A 198 -7.57 -1.44 -6.87
C SER A 198 -7.85 -2.87 -6.44
N SER A 199 -8.48 -3.01 -5.27
CA SER A 199 -9.09 -4.25 -4.78
C SER A 199 -10.38 -4.63 -5.54
N GLY A 200 -10.91 -3.74 -6.37
CA GLY A 200 -12.26 -3.82 -6.96
C GLY A 200 -13.34 -3.22 -6.06
N VAL A 201 -12.99 -2.72 -4.88
CA VAL A 201 -13.92 -2.13 -3.91
C VAL A 201 -13.41 -0.76 -3.48
N THR A 202 -14.07 0.30 -3.95
CA THR A 202 -13.64 1.68 -3.73
C THR A 202 -13.46 2.04 -2.25
N SER A 203 -14.30 1.50 -1.36
CA SER A 203 -14.17 1.77 0.07
C SER A 203 -12.91 1.15 0.69
N LEU A 204 -12.46 -0.01 0.21
CA LEU A 204 -11.19 -0.62 0.64
C LEU A 204 -10.00 0.18 0.10
N ASP A 205 -10.08 0.62 -1.17
CA ASP A 205 -9.03 1.43 -1.79
C ASP A 205 -8.82 2.77 -1.06
N GLN A 206 -9.91 3.46 -0.70
CA GLN A 206 -9.86 4.69 0.09
C GLN A 206 -9.25 4.45 1.48
N ALA A 207 -9.70 3.39 2.17
CA ALA A 207 -9.16 3.04 3.48
C ALA A 207 -7.66 2.70 3.44
N ALA A 208 -7.19 2.08 2.36
CA ALA A 208 -5.77 1.83 2.15
C ALA A 208 -4.98 3.14 1.99
N LEU A 209 -5.44 4.06 1.14
CA LEU A 209 -4.77 5.35 0.93
C LEU A 209 -4.72 6.19 2.21
N GLU A 210 -5.81 6.24 2.97
CA GLU A 210 -5.88 6.93 4.25
C GLU A 210 -4.90 6.34 5.27
N ALA A 211 -4.79 5.02 5.34
CA ALA A 211 -3.86 4.35 6.24
C ALA A 211 -2.40 4.69 5.91
N VAL A 212 -2.01 4.59 4.65
CA VAL A 212 -0.62 4.85 4.21
C VAL A 212 -0.19 6.30 4.48
N THR A 213 -1.12 7.25 4.39
CA THR A 213 -0.86 8.66 4.71
C THR A 213 -0.31 8.84 6.15
N GLN A 214 -0.74 7.98 7.07
CA GLN A 214 -0.33 8.04 8.49
C GLN A 214 1.01 7.35 8.76
N TRP A 215 1.48 6.49 7.85
CA TRP A 215 2.68 5.68 8.06
C TRP A 215 3.96 6.49 7.94
N ARG A 216 4.99 6.13 8.73
CA ARG A 216 6.30 6.79 8.72
C ARG A 216 7.34 5.87 8.11
N PHE A 217 7.93 6.31 7.00
CA PHE A 217 8.90 5.54 6.22
C PHE A 217 10.32 5.95 6.58
N ARG A 218 11.25 5.01 6.46
CA ARG A 218 12.68 5.30 6.44
C ARG A 218 13.11 5.59 4.99
N PRO A 219 14.13 6.42 4.78
CA PRO A 219 14.70 6.60 3.45
C PRO A 219 15.34 5.30 2.94
N GLU A 220 15.35 5.15 1.62
CA GLU A 220 16.10 4.09 0.97
C GLU A 220 17.58 4.48 0.94
N ILE A 221 18.46 3.55 1.32
CA ILE A 221 19.90 3.76 1.34
C ILE A 221 20.53 2.95 0.21
N VAL A 222 21.16 3.63 -0.75
CA VAL A 222 21.90 3.03 -1.86
C VAL A 222 23.35 3.51 -1.75
N ASP A 223 24.30 2.57 -1.72
CA ASP A 223 25.74 2.86 -1.57
C ASP A 223 26.07 3.78 -0.37
N GLY A 224 25.35 3.59 0.73
CA GLY A 224 25.52 4.38 1.96
C GLY A 224 24.94 5.80 1.90
N ARG A 225 24.24 6.16 0.82
CA ARG A 225 23.57 7.47 0.66
C ARG A 225 22.06 7.30 0.62
N ALA A 226 21.35 8.22 1.27
CA ALA A 226 19.90 8.26 1.16
C ALA A 226 19.48 8.81 -0.22
N VAL A 227 18.56 8.12 -0.88
CA VAL A 227 18.10 8.48 -2.24
C VAL A 227 16.58 8.57 -2.31
N PRO A 228 16.01 9.40 -3.20
CA PRO A 228 14.57 9.37 -3.47
C PRO A 228 14.16 8.00 -4.03
N SER A 229 13.05 7.47 -3.54
CA SER A 229 12.61 6.10 -3.88
C SER A 229 11.11 6.03 -4.14
N ARG A 230 10.68 4.99 -4.85
CA ARG A 230 9.28 4.60 -4.99
C ARG A 230 9.07 3.25 -4.34
N VAL A 231 8.02 3.14 -3.53
CA VAL A 231 7.76 1.92 -2.79
C VAL A 231 6.35 1.46 -3.06
N GLU A 232 6.20 0.22 -3.55
CA GLU A 232 4.90 -0.41 -3.73
C GLU A 232 4.54 -1.28 -2.53
N ILE A 233 3.35 -1.04 -1.99
CA ILE A 233 2.88 -1.65 -0.75
C ILE A 233 1.60 -2.43 -1.05
N PRO A 234 1.60 -3.77 -0.91
CA PRO A 234 0.38 -4.55 -0.91
C PRO A 234 -0.31 -4.47 0.46
N ILE A 235 -1.58 -4.07 0.46
CA ILE A 235 -2.43 -3.99 1.64
C ILE A 235 -3.59 -4.96 1.47
N GLU A 236 -3.61 -5.99 2.31
CA GLU A 236 -4.64 -7.03 2.28
C GLU A 236 -5.77 -6.71 3.27
N PHE A 237 -7.00 -6.76 2.77
CA PHE A 237 -8.22 -6.74 3.57
C PHE A 237 -8.82 -8.15 3.55
N ALA A 238 -8.60 -8.90 4.63
CA ALA A 238 -9.19 -10.21 4.84
C ALA A 238 -10.12 -10.19 6.05
N LEU A 239 -11.21 -10.96 5.99
CA LEU A 239 -12.14 -11.17 7.09
C LEU A 239 -11.88 -12.56 7.67
N THR A 240 -11.19 -12.63 8.79
CA THR A 240 -11.09 -13.88 9.54
C THR A 240 -12.46 -14.16 10.16
N ALA A 241 -13.12 -15.23 9.73
CA ALA A 241 -14.31 -15.72 10.41
C ALA A 241 -13.88 -16.22 11.79
N ASN A 242 -14.18 -15.45 12.83
CA ASN A 242 -14.00 -15.91 14.20
C ASN A 242 -15.12 -16.95 14.46
N ARG A 243 -14.78 -18.24 14.37
CA ARG A 243 -15.67 -19.36 14.66
C ARG A 243 -15.73 -19.61 16.16
#